data_AF-A0A969B2K4-F1
#
_entry.id   AF-A0A969B2K4-F1
#
_cell.length_a   1.000
_cell.length_b   1.000
_cell.length_c   1.000
_cell.angle_alpha   90.00
_cell.angle_beta   90.00
_cell.angle_gamma   90.00
#
_symmetry.space_group_name_H-M   'P 1'
#
loop_
_entity.id
_entity.type
_entity.pdbx_description
1 polymer ?
#
loop_
_entity_poly.entity_id
_entity_poly.type
_entity_poly.pdbx_seq_one_letter_code
_entity_poly.pdbx_strand_id
1 'polypeptide(L)'
;MITRGEKPIIVNEGSVNLLVQVPKTQVVDTLGAGDIFHGAFCYHYAATNDFLFAIEEAGKIASFSCQFHGPRTWMEKNWPAGEK
;
A
#
# COMPACT_ATOMS: atom_id res chain seq x y z
N MET A 1 -7.17 0.48 -10.44
CA MET A 1 -7.22 -0.16 -9.10
C MET A 1 -8.24 0.57 -8.23
N ILE A 2 -8.85 -0.12 -7.26
CA ILE A 2 -9.78 0.46 -6.28
C ILE A 2 -9.34 0.02 -4.88
N THR A 3 -8.88 0.97 -4.07
CA THR A 3 -8.52 0.74 -2.66
C THR A 3 -9.77 0.72 -1.77
N ARG A 4 -9.77 -0.12 -0.73
CA ARG A 4 -10.97 -0.41 0.06
C ARG A 4 -10.68 -0.54 1.56
N GLY A 5 -9.74 0.25 2.07
CA GLY A 5 -9.25 0.16 3.44
C GLY A 5 -8.58 -1.20 3.69
N GLU A 6 -8.97 -1.88 4.76
CA GLU A 6 -8.48 -3.22 5.12
C GLU A 6 -8.92 -4.36 4.18
N LYS A 7 -9.85 -4.09 3.25
CA LYS A 7 -10.35 -5.09 2.30
C LYS A 7 -9.37 -5.22 1.12
N PRO A 8 -9.38 -6.37 0.42
CA PRO A 8 -8.56 -6.55 -0.77
C PRO A 8 -8.79 -5.45 -1.81
N ILE A 9 -7.69 -5.00 -2.41
CA ILE A 9 -7.68 -4.03 -3.51
C ILE A 9 -8.21 -4.73 -4.75
N ILE A 10 -9.14 -4.09 -5.43
CA ILE A 10 -9.65 -4.60 -6.71
C ILE A 10 -8.75 -4.06 -7.82
N VAL A 11 -8.16 -4.97 -8.58
CA VAL A 11 -7.38 -4.65 -9.76
C VAL A 11 -8.13 -5.17 -10.98
N ASN A 12 -8.35 -4.28 -11.95
CA ASN A 12 -8.82 -4.67 -13.26
C ASN A 12 -7.63 -4.60 -14.22
N GLU A 13 -7.25 -5.75 -14.75
CA GLU A 13 -6.18 -5.91 -15.74
C GLU A 13 -6.77 -6.59 -16.98
N GLY A 14 -7.14 -5.76 -17.97
CA GLY A 14 -7.85 -6.24 -19.15
C GLY A 14 -9.19 -6.90 -18.80
N SER A 15 -9.34 -8.17 -19.17
CA SER A 15 -10.55 -8.96 -18.91
C SER A 15 -10.59 -9.60 -17.51
N VAL A 16 -9.54 -9.46 -16.71
CA VAL A 16 -9.41 -10.14 -15.42
C VAL A 16 -9.59 -9.14 -14.27
N ASN A 17 -10.36 -9.57 -13.27
CA ASN A 17 -10.44 -8.89 -11.97
C ASN A 17 -9.62 -9.69 -10.95
N LEU A 18 -8.61 -9.05 -10.38
CA LEU A 18 -7.74 -9.60 -9.36
C LEU A 18 -8.05 -8.95 -8.00
N LEU A 19 -7.84 -9.71 -6.94
CA LEU A 19 -7.94 -9.24 -5.56
C LEU A 19 -6.57 -9.31 -4.92
N VAL A 20 -5.97 -8.14 -4.67
CA VAL A 20 -4.68 -8.04 -3.98
C VAL A 20 -4.94 -7.86 -2.49
N GLN A 21 -4.43 -8.78 -1.68
CA GLN A 21 -4.58 -8.72 -0.23
C GLN A 21 -3.73 -7.59 0.35
N VAL A 22 -4.26 -6.86 1.33
CA VAL A 22 -3.47 -5.92 2.13
C VAL A 22 -3.15 -6.55 3.47
N PRO A 23 -1.97 -6.27 4.08
CA PRO A 23 -1.64 -6.81 5.39
C PRO A 23 -2.67 -6.37 6.44
N LYS A 24 -3.18 -7.34 7.21
CA LYS A 24 -3.93 -7.05 8.43
C LYS A 24 -2.96 -6.45 9.46
N THR A 25 -3.34 -5.32 10.04
CA THR A 25 -2.48 -4.51 10.89
C THR A 25 -3.27 -3.95 12.06
N GLN A 26 -2.58 -3.60 13.15
CA GLN A 26 -3.22 -2.87 14.25
C GLN A 26 -3.33 -1.39 13.84
N VAL A 27 -4.54 -0.97 13.46
CA VAL A 27 -4.78 0.40 13.01
C VAL A 27 -4.87 1.34 14.21
N VAL A 28 -4.09 2.42 14.14
CA VAL A 28 -4.02 3.49 15.13
C VAL A 28 -4.58 4.79 14.55
N ASP A 29 -4.19 5.16 13.33
CA ASP A 29 -4.67 6.34 12.61
C ASP A 29 -4.59 6.09 11.09
N THR A 30 -5.63 6.42 10.33
CA THR A 30 -5.66 6.21 8.87
C THR A 30 -5.39 7.49 8.07
N LEU A 31 -5.08 8.60 8.73
CA LEU A 31 -4.87 9.90 8.09
C LEU A 31 -3.74 9.83 7.05
N GLY A 32 -4.09 10.09 5.79
CA GLY A 32 -3.16 10.09 4.66
C GLY A 32 -2.83 8.71 4.08
N ALA A 33 -3.45 7.62 4.55
CA ALA A 33 -3.19 6.26 4.03
C ALA A 33 -3.40 6.16 2.52
N GLY A 34 -4.39 6.88 1.97
CA GLY A 34 -4.63 6.94 0.53
C GLY A 34 -3.51 7.64 -0.25
N ASP A 35 -3.01 8.77 0.25
CA ASP A 35 -1.91 9.51 -0.40
C ASP A 35 -0.60 8.71 -0.33
N ILE A 36 -0.34 8.08 0.82
CA ILE A 36 0.82 7.21 1.04
C ILE A 36 0.77 6.01 0.08
N PHE A 37 -0.40 5.39 -0.07
CA PHE A 37 -0.60 4.30 -1.03
C PHE A 37 -0.27 4.73 -2.46
N HIS A 38 -0.86 5.83 -2.94
CA HIS A 38 -0.62 6.28 -4.33
C HIS A 38 0.82 6.74 -4.56
N GLY A 39 1.45 7.38 -3.56
CA GLY A 39 2.86 7.75 -3.63
C GLY A 39 3.78 6.53 -3.74
N ALA A 40 3.55 5.52 -2.90
CA ALA A 40 4.29 4.25 -2.96
C ALA A 40 4.08 3.52 -4.29
N PHE A 41 2.83 3.45 -4.77
CA PHE A 41 2.51 2.86 -6.07
C PHE A 41 3.27 3.57 -7.19
N CYS A 42 3.22 4.90 -7.27
CA CYS A 42 3.92 5.68 -8.29
C CYS A 42 5.43 5.43 -8.25
N TYR A 43 6.02 5.38 -7.05
CA TYR A 43 7.44 5.10 -6.88
C TYR A 43 7.82 3.71 -7.41
N HIS A 44 7.12 2.66 -6.96
CA HIS A 44 7.43 1.29 -7.37
C HIS A 44 7.15 1.07 -8.85
N TYR A 45 6.02 1.55 -9.37
CA TYR A 45 5.69 1.40 -10.79
C TYR A 45 6.68 2.11 -11.70
N ALA A 46 7.13 3.32 -11.33
CA ALA A 46 8.18 4.02 -12.09
C ALA A 46 9.52 3.28 -12.07
N ALA A 47 9.83 2.55 -11.00
CA ALA A 47 11.08 1.82 -10.84
C ALA A 47 11.08 0.44 -11.52
N THR A 48 9.94 -0.27 -11.50
CA THR A 48 9.87 -1.68 -11.95
C THR A 48 9.07 -1.87 -13.22
N ASN A 49 8.19 -0.93 -13.57
CA ASN A 49 7.18 -1.07 -14.62
C ASN A 49 6.27 -2.32 -14.41
N ASP A 50 6.15 -2.80 -13.18
CA ASP A 50 5.29 -3.92 -12.79
C ASP A 50 4.11 -3.39 -11.97
N PHE A 51 2.92 -3.49 -12.55
CA PHE A 51 1.71 -2.93 -11.98
C PHE A 51 1.24 -3.68 -10.73
N LEU A 52 1.27 -5.01 -10.74
CA LEU A 52 0.81 -5.82 -9.60
C LEU A 52 1.78 -5.71 -8.44
N PHE A 53 3.08 -5.80 -8.72
CA PHE A 53 4.11 -5.58 -7.71
C PHE A 53 3.98 -4.21 -7.05
N ALA A 54 3.78 -3.15 -7.84
CA ALA A 54 3.63 -1.80 -7.30
C ALA A 54 2.40 -1.65 -6.39
N ILE A 55 1.29 -2.34 -6.70
CA ILE A 55 0.09 -2.35 -5.85
C ILE A 55 0.30 -3.12 -4.55
N GLU A 56 0.99 -4.26 -4.62
CA GLU A 56 1.32 -5.05 -3.44
C GLU A 56 2.20 -4.25 -2.47
N GLU A 57 3.27 -3.63 -2.96
CA GLU A 57 4.17 -2.82 -2.14
C GLU A 57 3.46 -1.58 -1.58
N ALA A 58 2.65 -0.90 -2.39
CA ALA A 58 1.84 0.22 -1.93
C ALA A 58 0.87 -0.17 -0.81
N GLY A 59 0.25 -1.35 -0.92
CA GLY A 59 -0.64 -1.90 0.10
C GLY A 59 0.09 -2.15 1.42
N LYS A 60 1.30 -2.71 1.35
CA LYS A 60 2.13 -2.94 2.54
C LYS A 60 2.52 -1.62 3.21
N ILE A 61 2.97 -0.63 2.46
CA ILE A 61 3.42 0.67 2.98
C ILE A 61 2.25 1.43 3.63
N ALA A 62 1.09 1.45 2.98
CA ALA A 62 -0.11 2.09 3.53
C ALA A 62 -0.64 1.38 4.79
N SER A 63 -0.63 0.03 4.83
CA SER A 63 -1.01 -0.70 6.05
C SER A 63 -0.06 -0.42 7.22
N PHE A 64 1.24 -0.23 6.96
CA PHE A 64 2.19 0.10 8.01
C PHE A 64 2.08 1.53 8.50
N SER A 65 1.85 2.50 7.61
CA SER A 65 1.65 3.88 8.04
C SER A 65 0.46 3.99 9.00
N CYS A 66 -0.56 3.15 8.82
CA CYS A 66 -1.74 3.12 9.68
C CYS A 66 -1.48 2.69 11.14
N GLN A 67 -0.29 2.16 11.45
CA GLN A 67 0.08 1.74 12.80
C GLN A 67 0.55 2.90 13.69
N PHE A 68 0.63 4.13 13.16
CA PHE A 68 1.22 5.28 13.84
C PHE A 68 0.32 6.52 13.71
N HIS A 69 0.38 7.42 14.69
CA HIS A 69 -0.38 8.68 14.63
C HIS A 69 0.15 9.60 13.54
N GLY A 70 -0.75 10.21 12.77
CA GLY A 70 -0.42 11.17 11.73
C GLY A 70 0.30 10.59 10.51
N PRO A 71 0.40 11.36 9.42
CA PRO A 71 0.79 10.84 8.11
C PRO A 71 2.29 10.58 7.92
N ARG A 72 3.15 10.98 8.88
CA ARG A 72 4.62 10.96 8.72
C ARG A 72 5.38 10.20 9.80
N THR A 73 4.79 9.96 10.97
CA THR A 73 5.50 9.32 12.10
C THR A 73 6.00 7.92 11.77
N TRP A 74 5.32 7.20 10.86
CA TRP A 74 5.76 5.90 10.37
C TRP A 74 7.13 5.93 9.68
N MET A 75 7.53 7.06 9.08
CA MET A 75 8.80 7.20 8.36
C MET A 75 10.02 7.19 9.29
N GLU A 76 9.81 7.52 10.56
CA GLU A 76 10.86 7.47 11.59
C GLU A 76 11.03 6.06 12.16
N LYS A 77 10.15 5.12 11.77
CA LYS A 77 10.20 3.73 12.22
C LYS A 77 10.98 2.92 11.21
N ASN A 78 11.57 1.83 11.69
CA ASN A 78 12.18 0.84 10.81
C ASN A 78 11.06 0.19 9.98
N TRP A 79 10.79 0.75 8.80
CA TRP A 79 10.03 0.06 7.77
C TRP A 79 10.77 -1.24 7.49
N PRO A 80 10.15 -2.41 7.76
CA PRO A 80 10.73 -3.68 7.38
C PRO A 80 10.61 -3.74 5.87
N ALA A 81 11.61 -3.22 5.16
CA ALA A 81 11.69 -3.31 3.71
C ALA A 81 11.42 -4.77 3.32
N GLY A 82 10.44 -4.97 2.45
CA GLY A 82 10.15 -6.30 1.90
C GLY A 82 11.46 -6.94 1.47
N GLU A 83 11.72 -8.15 1.96
CA GLU A 83 12.83 -8.97 1.49
C GLU A 83 12.79 -8.98 -0.04
N LYS A 84 13.94 -8.61 -0.64
CA LYS A 84 14.14 -8.65 -2.09
C LYS A 84 14.12 -10.08 -2.61
#